data_AF-A0A8H9WK83-F1
#
_entry.id   AF-A0A8H9WK83-F1
#
_cell.length_a   1.000
_cell.length_b   1.000
_cell.length_c   1.000
_cell.angle_alpha   90.00
_cell.angle_beta   90.00
_cell.angle_gamma   90.00
#
_symmetry.space_group_name_H-M   'P 1'
#
loop_
_entity.id
_entity.type
_entity.pdbx_description
1 polymer ?
#
loop_
_entity_poly.entity_id
_entity_poly.type
_entity_poly.pdbx_seq_one_letter_code
_entity_poly.pdbx_strand_id
1 'polypeptide(L)'
;MHYQRFHQQWASERANHIADWLIFVTEVQHGTGLAGYLGVSPSLDNHSAVRIWVQKKMRAWPAEFQTLGDLRKGFVAQLPSEYFG
;
A
#
# COMPACT_ATOMS: atom_id res chain seq x y z
N MET A 1 24.02 16.54 0.14
CA MET A 1 23.47 16.07 1.42
C MET A 1 22.51 14.91 1.12
N HIS A 2 22.94 13.68 1.36
CA HIS A 2 22.10 12.50 1.18
C HIS A 2 21.21 12.36 2.43
N TYR A 3 19.91 12.65 2.29
CA TYR A 3 18.93 12.26 3.31
C TYR A 3 18.75 10.75 3.23
N GLN A 4 19.62 9.99 3.91
CA GLN A 4 19.29 8.61 4.28
C GLN A 4 18.16 8.69 5.30
N ARG A 5 16.92 8.71 4.80
CA ARG A 5 15.75 8.38 5.61
C ARG A 5 16.03 6.99 6.16
N PHE A 6 16.22 6.91 7.47
CA PHE A 6 16.08 5.66 8.22
C PHE A 6 14.63 5.20 8.06
N HIS A 7 14.31 4.62 6.91
CA HIS A 7 13.14 3.78 6.76
C HIS A 7 13.41 2.59 7.67
N GLN A 8 12.83 2.58 8.87
CA GLN A 8 12.43 1.30 9.45
C GLN A 8 11.80 0.52 8.30
N GLN A 9 12.41 -0.59 7.88
CA GLN A 9 11.89 -1.38 6.77
C GLN A 9 10.64 -2.11 7.27
N TRP A 10 9.52 -1.39 7.30
CA TRP A 10 8.21 -1.96 7.61
C TRP A 10 7.75 -2.95 6.53
N ALA A 11 8.36 -2.86 5.35
CA ALA A 11 8.10 -3.71 4.19
C ALA A 11 9.41 -4.03 3.44
N SER A 12 9.45 -5.21 2.82
CA SER A 12 10.53 -5.63 1.93
C SER A 12 10.69 -4.69 0.75
N GLU A 13 11.88 -4.65 0.15
CA GLU A 13 12.15 -3.83 -1.05
C GLU A 13 11.16 -4.10 -2.18
N ARG A 14 10.85 -5.38 -2.44
CA ARG A 14 9.83 -5.78 -3.41
C ARG A 14 8.45 -5.23 -3.06
N ALA A 15 8.05 -5.29 -1.79
CA ALA A 15 6.77 -4.73 -1.36
C ALA A 15 6.74 -3.20 -1.50
N ASN A 16 7.86 -2.51 -1.27
CA ASN A 16 7.95 -1.07 -1.49
C ASN A 16 7.79 -0.72 -2.97
N HIS A 17 8.49 -1.40 -3.89
CA HIS A 17 8.32 -1.15 -5.33
C HIS A 17 6.90 -1.38 -5.82
N ILE A 18 6.25 -2.45 -5.35
CA ILE A 18 4.84 -2.73 -5.69
C ILE A 18 3.91 -1.68 -5.07
N ALA A 19 4.16 -1.25 -3.85
CA ALA A 19 3.38 -0.21 -3.18
C ALA A 19 3.53 1.14 -3.88
N ASP A 20 4.74 1.52 -4.30
CA ASP A 20 4.98 2.78 -5.02
C ASP A 20 4.28 2.75 -6.39
N TRP A 21 4.31 1.61 -7.11
CA TRP A 21 3.48 1.42 -8.31
C TRP A 21 1.99 1.58 -8.00
N LEU A 22 1.50 0.96 -6.92
CA LEU A 22 0.09 1.02 -6.55
C LEU A 22 -0.35 2.44 -6.21
N ILE A 23 0.45 3.16 -5.41
CA ILE A 23 0.26 4.57 -5.07
C ILE A 23 0.18 5.42 -6.33
N PHE A 24 1.09 5.21 -7.27
CA PHE A 24 1.11 5.93 -8.55
C PHE A 24 -0.15 5.68 -9.37
N VAL A 25 -0.52 4.42 -9.62
CA VAL A 25 -1.68 4.09 -10.50
C VAL A 25 -3.05 4.32 -9.86
N THR A 26 -3.11 4.55 -8.55
CA THR A 26 -4.33 4.91 -7.82
C THR A 26 -4.31 6.35 -7.29
N GLU A 27 -3.26 7.11 -7.62
CA GLU A 27 -3.09 8.51 -7.24
C GLU A 27 -3.32 8.77 -5.75
N VAL A 28 -2.88 7.83 -4.90
CA VAL A 28 -3.03 7.95 -3.44
C VAL A 28 -2.25 9.16 -2.95
N GLN A 29 -2.99 10.14 -2.46
CA GLN A 29 -2.42 11.38 -1.96
C GLN A 29 -1.67 11.17 -0.63
N HIS A 30 -0.66 12.01 -0.41
CA HIS A 30 -0.07 12.17 0.92
C HIS A 30 -1.15 12.59 1.93
N GLY A 31 -1.01 12.18 3.19
CA GLY A 31 -1.98 12.47 4.24
C GLY A 31 -2.27 11.28 5.14
N THR A 32 -3.43 11.29 5.78
CA THR A 32 -3.90 10.23 6.70
C THR A 32 -5.34 9.82 6.38
N GLY A 33 -5.81 8.73 6.99
CA GLY A 33 -7.19 8.24 6.85
C GLY A 33 -7.30 6.90 6.10
N LEU A 34 -6.35 6.59 5.22
CA LEU A 34 -6.36 5.34 4.45
C LEU A 34 -6.09 4.09 5.32
N ALA A 35 -5.34 4.27 6.40
CA ALA A 35 -4.91 3.18 7.27
C ALA A 35 -6.07 2.35 7.85
N GLY A 36 -7.18 3.00 8.19
CA GLY A 36 -8.37 2.33 8.73
C GLY A 36 -9.01 1.38 7.72
N TYR A 37 -9.16 1.83 6.47
CA TYR A 37 -9.71 1.02 5.37
C TYR A 37 -8.81 -0.18 5.02
N LEU A 38 -7.50 -0.02 5.17
CA LEU A 38 -6.53 -1.07 4.87
C LEU A 38 -6.31 -2.07 6.03
N GLY A 39 -6.98 -1.91 7.17
CA GLY A 39 -6.79 -2.80 8.33
C GLY A 39 -5.34 -2.81 8.83
N VAL A 40 -4.69 -1.65 8.81
CA VAL A 40 -3.34 -1.43 9.37
C VAL A 40 -3.41 -0.41 10.51
N SER A 41 -2.27 -0.15 11.17
CA SER A 41 -2.25 0.78 12.31
C SER A 41 -2.77 2.17 11.88
N PRO A 42 -3.77 2.74 12.59
CA PRO A 42 -4.36 4.03 12.23
C PRO A 42 -3.39 5.21 12.35
N SER A 43 -2.25 5.01 13.03
CA SER A 43 -1.18 6.00 13.17
C SER A 43 -0.35 6.20 11.88
N LEU A 44 -0.57 5.38 10.85
CA LEU A 44 0.21 5.42 9.62
C LEU A 44 -0.35 6.47 8.66
N ASP A 45 0.57 7.21 8.02
CA ASP A 45 0.22 7.98 6.83
C ASP A 45 -0.21 7.05 5.68
N ASN A 46 -0.90 7.61 4.69
CA ASN A 46 -1.49 6.85 3.60
C ASN A 46 -0.45 5.99 2.86
N HIS A 47 0.75 6.52 2.59
CA HIS A 47 1.77 5.79 1.82
C HIS A 47 2.39 4.67 2.65
N SER A 48 2.67 4.93 3.93
CA SER A 48 3.13 3.90 4.86
C SER A 48 2.08 2.81 5.07
N ALA A 49 0.80 3.18 5.12
CA ALA A 49 -0.31 2.24 5.20
C ALA A 49 -0.38 1.33 3.97
N VAL A 50 -0.24 1.88 2.76
CA VAL A 50 -0.19 1.09 1.51
C VAL A 50 0.98 0.11 1.53
N ARG A 51 2.18 0.56 1.93
CA ARG A 51 3.38 -0.30 1.98
C ARG A 51 3.19 -1.50 2.91
N ILE A 52 2.65 -1.28 4.11
CA ILE A 52 2.37 -2.36 5.05
C ILE A 52 1.25 -3.27 4.54
N TRP A 53 0.22 -2.72 3.93
CA TRP A 53 -0.86 -3.50 3.34
C TRP A 53 -0.34 -4.42 2.21
N VAL A 54 0.46 -3.92 1.29
CA VAL A 54 1.10 -4.71 0.22
C VAL A 54 1.96 -5.82 0.83
N GLN A 55 2.78 -5.49 1.83
CA GLN A 55 3.60 -6.49 2.53
C GLN A 55 2.76 -7.59 3.18
N LYS A 56 1.60 -7.26 3.77
CA LYS A 56 0.67 -8.25 4.33
C LYS A 56 0.06 -9.12 3.23
N LYS A 57 -0.38 -8.53 2.11
CA LYS A 57 -0.98 -9.27 0.99
C LYS A 57 0.03 -10.22 0.33
N MET A 58 1.27 -9.77 0.11
CA MET A 58 2.33 -10.63 -0.42
C MET A 58 2.63 -11.86 0.44
N ARG A 59 2.48 -11.76 1.78
CA ARG A 59 2.65 -12.91 2.69
C ARG A 59 1.46 -13.85 2.69
N ALA A 60 0.26 -13.34 2.40
CA ALA A 60 -0.99 -14.09 2.50
C ALA A 60 -1.48 -14.67 1.16
N TRP A 61 -1.00 -14.17 0.01
CA TRP A 61 -1.53 -14.57 -1.29
C TRP A 61 -0.85 -15.80 -1.89
N PRO A 62 -1.63 -16.81 -2.31
CA PRO A 62 -1.13 -17.93 -3.11
C PRO A 62 -0.52 -17.44 -4.43
N ALA A 63 0.51 -18.13 -4.92
CA ALA A 63 1.28 -17.72 -6.11
C ALA A 63 0.41 -17.48 -7.36
N GLU A 64 -0.70 -18.19 -7.47
CA GLU A 64 -1.67 -18.10 -8.58
C GLU A 64 -2.49 -16.80 -8.64
N PHE A 65 -2.48 -15.98 -7.58
CA PHE A 65 -3.24 -14.71 -7.50
C PHE A 65 -2.36 -13.47 -7.32
N GLN A 66 -1.05 -13.57 -7.59
CA GLN A 66 -0.08 -12.48 -7.34
C GLN A 66 0.13 -11.53 -8.52
N THR A 67 -0.85 -11.34 -9.41
CA THR A 67 -0.71 -10.32 -10.45
C THR A 67 -0.87 -8.92 -9.85
N LEU A 68 -0.21 -7.93 -10.47
CA LEU A 68 -0.40 -6.52 -10.10
C LEU A 68 -1.86 -6.07 -10.29
N GLY A 69 -2.56 -6.65 -11.28
CA GLY A 69 -3.97 -6.37 -11.54
C GLY A 69 -4.87 -6.84 -10.39
N ASP A 70 -4.67 -8.05 -9.89
CA ASP A 70 -5.42 -8.58 -8.74
C ASP A 70 -5.16 -7.74 -7.50
N LEU A 71 -3.90 -7.36 -7.26
CA LEU A 71 -3.51 -6.51 -6.14
C LEU A 71 -4.22 -5.16 -6.18
N ARG A 72 -4.25 -4.52 -7.35
CA ARG A 72 -4.97 -3.27 -7.55
C ARG A 72 -6.47 -3.43 -7.31
N LYS A 73 -7.09 -4.48 -7.84
CA LYS A 73 -8.52 -4.76 -7.64
C LYS A 73 -8.84 -4.96 -6.16
N GLY A 74 -8.03 -5.74 -5.47
CA GLY A 74 -8.17 -5.99 -4.03
C GLY A 74 -7.98 -4.72 -3.20
N PHE A 75 -7.06 -3.84 -3.61
CA PHE A 75 -6.85 -2.54 -2.96
C PHE A 75 -8.06 -1.61 -3.15
N VAL A 76 -8.50 -1.44 -4.39
CA VAL A 76 -9.66 -0.59 -4.75
C VAL A 76 -10.92 -1.02 -4.01
N ALA A 77 -11.14 -2.33 -3.88
CA ALA A 77 -12.30 -2.88 -3.15
C ALA A 77 -12.28 -2.60 -1.64
N GLN A 78 -11.17 -2.17 -1.04
CA GLN A 78 -11.12 -1.74 0.36
C GLN A 78 -11.49 -0.26 0.54
N LEU A 79 -11.41 0.53 -0.53
CA LEU A 79 -11.60 1.97 -0.44
C LEU A 79 -13.08 2.33 -0.62
N PRO A 80 -13.58 3.35 0.09
CA PRO A 80 -14.92 3.86 -0.19
C PRO A 80 -14.98 4.43 -1.61
N SER A 81 -16.15 4.37 -2.25
CA SER A 81 -16.36 4.85 -3.62
C SER A 81 -15.97 6.31 -3.83
N GLU A 82 -15.98 7.11 -2.77
CA GLU A 82 -15.62 8.52 -2.71
C GLU A 82 -14.13 8.79 -3.03
N TYR A 83 -13.28 7.77 -2.99
CA TYR A 83 -11.85 7.89 -3.33
C TYR A 83 -11.56 7.81 -4.85
N PHE A 84 -12.57 7.47 -5.67
CA PHE A 84 -12.46 7.38 -7.12
C PHE A 84 -13.31 8.49 -7.76
N GLY A 85 -12.90 9.74 -7.53
CA GLY A 85 -13.45 10.93 -8.18
C GLY A 85 -12.88 11.15 -9.56
#